data_AF-A0A0G1G626-F1
#
_entry.id   AF-A0A0G1G626-F1
#
_cell.length_a   1.000
_cell.length_b   1.000
_cell.length_c   1.000
_cell.angle_alpha   90.00
_cell.angle_beta   90.00
_cell.angle_gamma   90.00
#
_symmetry.space_group_name_H-M   'P 1'
#
loop_
_entity.id
_entity.type
_entity.pdbx_description
1 polymer ?
#
loop_
_entity_poly.entity_id
_entity_poly.type
_entity_poly.pdbx_seq_one_letter_code
_entity_poly.pdbx_strand_id
1 'polypeptide(L)' 'MAKHPVPKRKTEKSRTKRRYHQYVNRVITKLEEGIRLVDCPSCGESMVMHHMCASCGKHRGKDMIDKSKELSKITKIKA' A
#
# COMPACT_ATOMS: atom_id res chain seq x y z
N MET A 1 31.33 -8.79 -33.71
CA MET A 1 31.76 -8.22 -32.41
C MET A 1 30.54 -7.91 -31.58
N ALA A 2 30.53 -8.27 -30.30
CA ALA A 2 29.40 -8.02 -29.41
C ALA A 2 29.14 -6.51 -29.31
N LYS A 3 27.96 -6.06 -29.77
CA LYS A 3 27.53 -4.64 -29.76
C LYS A 3 26.83 -4.31 -28.44
N HIS A 4 27.38 -4.74 -27.32
CA HIS A 4 26.82 -4.41 -26.02
C HIS A 4 27.32 -3.04 -25.56
N PRO A 5 26.44 -2.12 -25.16
CA PRO A 5 26.85 -0.82 -24.65
C PRO A 5 27.60 -0.99 -23.33
N VAL A 6 28.81 -0.45 -23.26
CA VAL A 6 29.67 -0.48 -22.07
C VAL A 6 29.90 0.95 -21.58
N PRO A 7 29.92 1.22 -20.25
CA PRO A 7 30.29 2.52 -19.73
C PRO A 7 31.69 2.94 -20.19
N LYS A 8 31.81 4.15 -20.74
CA LYS A 8 33.09 4.66 -21.24
C LYS A 8 34.10 4.94 -20.13
N ARG A 9 33.63 5.39 -18.96
CA ARG A 9 34.45 5.74 -17.78
C ARG A 9 33.67 5.46 -16.49
N LYS A 10 34.39 5.31 -15.38
CA LYS A 10 33.82 5.25 -14.04
C LYS A 10 33.09 6.57 -13.74
N THR A 11 31.88 6.48 -13.19
CA THR A 11 31.14 7.66 -12.75
C THR A 11 31.79 8.29 -11.52
N GLU A 12 31.87 9.61 -11.50
CA GLU A 12 32.38 10.36 -10.35
C GLU A 12 31.55 10.11 -9.09
N LYS A 13 32.19 10.27 -7.93
CA LYS A 13 31.52 10.13 -6.62
C LYS A 13 30.37 11.13 -6.48
N SER A 14 30.54 12.37 -6.95
CA SER A 14 29.53 13.44 -6.95
C SER A 14 28.26 13.04 -7.72
N ARG A 15 28.41 12.55 -8.96
CA ARG A 15 27.30 12.09 -9.81
C ARG A 15 26.55 10.92 -9.19
N THR A 16 27.29 9.97 -8.61
CA THR A 16 26.72 8.79 -7.95
C THR A 16 25.89 9.19 -6.72
N LYS A 17 26.43 10.09 -5.87
CA LYS A 17 25.71 10.65 -4.72
C LYS A 17 24.45 11.39 -5.13
N ARG A 18 24.52 12.28 -6.13
CA ARG A 18 23.34 13.01 -6.63
C ARG A 18 22.22 12.06 -7.09
N ARG A 19 22.55 11.02 -7.85
CA ARG A 19 21.57 10.00 -8.28
C ARG A 19 20.92 9.31 -7.07
N TYR A 20 21.72 8.96 -6.06
CA TYR A 20 21.21 8.32 -4.85
C TYR A 20 20.30 9.25 -4.04
N HIS A 21 20.68 10.51 -3.85
CA HIS A 21 19.84 11.49 -3.14
C HIS A 21 18.49 11.69 -3.83
N GLN A 22 18.46 11.76 -5.17
CA GLN A 22 17.19 11.84 -5.91
C GLN A 22 16.32 10.60 -5.70
N TYR A 23 16.92 9.41 -5.69
CA TYR A 23 16.20 8.17 -5.39
C TYR A 23 15.63 8.19 -3.96
N VAL A 24 16.45 8.52 -2.97
CA VAL A 24 16.04 8.56 -1.56
C VAL A 24 14.89 9.54 -1.35
N ASN A 25 15.02 10.77 -1.85
CA ASN A 25 13.96 11.78 -1.71
C ASN A 25 12.64 11.30 -2.31
N ARG A 26 12.69 10.67 -3.50
CA ARG A 26 11.49 10.11 -4.15
C ARG A 26 10.86 8.96 -3.35
N VAL A 27 11.68 8.11 -2.72
CA VAL A 27 11.16 7.01 -1.88
C VAL A 27 10.53 7.58 -0.61
N ILE A 28 11.20 8.52 0.05
CA ILE A 28 10.70 9.18 1.26
C ILE A 28 9.36 9.86 0.98
N THR A 29 9.27 10.71 -0.05
CA THR A 29 8.00 11.38 -0.39
C THR A 29 6.89 10.39 -0.72
N LYS A 30 7.19 9.30 -1.42
CA LYS A 30 6.19 8.25 -1.70
C LYS A 30 5.68 7.57 -0.43
N LEU A 31 6.54 7.37 0.57
CA LEU A 31 6.15 6.75 1.84
C LEU A 31 5.33 7.73 2.70
N GLU A 32 5.72 9.00 2.75
CA GLU A 32 5.03 10.05 3.52
C GLU A 32 3.67 10.41 2.93
N GLU A 33 3.58 10.59 1.62
CA GLU A 33 2.36 11.06 0.94
C GLU A 33 1.44 9.93 0.47
N GLY A 34 1.96 8.69 0.42
CA GLY A 34 1.28 7.57 -0.25
C GLY A 34 0.10 6.99 0.51
N ILE A 35 0.07 7.11 1.85
CA ILE A 35 -1.00 6.54 2.68
C ILE A 35 -1.68 7.67 3.44
N ARG A 36 -2.78 8.16 2.87
CA ARG A 36 -3.66 9.12 3.53
C ARG A 36 -4.69 8.37 4.36
N LEU A 37 -4.58 8.49 5.68
CA LEU A 37 -5.56 7.97 6.63
C LEU A 37 -6.65 9.02 6.86
N VAL A 38 -7.91 8.57 6.87
CA VAL A 38 -9.10 9.38 7.09
C VAL A 38 -10.01 8.61 8.05
N ASP A 39 -10.77 9.33 8.87
CA ASP A 39 -11.72 8.69 9.79
C ASP A 39 -12.93 8.14 9.03
N CYS A 40 -13.36 6.93 9.39
CA CYS A 40 -14.51 6.28 8.78
C CYS A 40 -15.81 6.98 9.22
N PRO A 41 -16.70 7.40 8.30
CA PRO A 41 -17.95 8.07 8.66
C PRO A 41 -18.97 7.15 9.36
N SER A 42 -18.78 5.83 9.32
CA SER A 42 -19.72 4.87 9.92
C SER A 42 -19.31 4.38 11.30
N CYS A 43 -18.00 4.20 11.57
CA CYS A 43 -17.51 3.67 12.84
C CYS A 43 -16.47 4.56 13.55
N GLY A 44 -15.99 5.63 12.91
CA GLY A 44 -15.00 6.54 13.48
C GLY A 44 -13.56 6.04 13.51
N GLU A 45 -13.29 4.80 13.06
CA GLU A 45 -11.92 4.28 13.00
C GLU A 45 -11.14 4.81 11.78
N SER A 46 -9.81 4.87 11.90
CA SER A 46 -8.93 5.31 10.82
C SER A 46 -8.90 4.29 9.68
N MET A 47 -9.05 4.77 8.45
CA MET A 47 -9.05 3.96 7.24
C MET A 47 -8.26 4.63 6.12
N VAL A 48 -7.77 3.84 5.18
CA VAL A 48 -7.09 4.38 3.99
C VAL A 48 -8.13 5.05 3.08
N MET A 49 -7.81 6.26 2.61
CA MET A 49 -8.66 7.03 1.71
C MET A 49 -9.04 6.21 0.45
N HIS A 50 -10.31 6.25 0.06
CA HIS A 50 -10.90 5.48 -1.05
C HIS A 50 -10.93 3.95 -0.91
N HIS A 51 -10.43 3.38 0.18
CA HIS A 51 -10.60 1.96 0.47
C HIS A 51 -11.90 1.70 1.25
N MET A 52 -12.25 0.43 1.41
CA MET A 52 -13.30 0.01 2.32
C MET A 52 -12.77 -0.02 3.75
N CYS A 53 -13.60 0.32 4.73
CA CYS A 53 -13.19 0.23 6.13
C CYS A 53 -12.93 -1.23 6.51
N ALA A 54 -11.71 -1.53 6.97
CA ALA A 54 -11.33 -2.87 7.40
C ALA A 54 -12.12 -3.34 8.63
N SER A 55 -12.67 -2.43 9.43
CA SER A 55 -13.33 -2.74 10.70
C SER A 55 -14.82 -2.97 10.54
N CYS A 56 -15.55 -2.02 9.94
CA CYS A 56 -16.99 -2.16 9.73
C CYS A 56 -17.39 -2.79 8.38
N GLY A 57 -16.47 -2.93 7.42
CA GLY A 57 -16.77 -3.51 6.11
C GLY A 57 -17.65 -2.63 5.22
N LYS A 58 -17.83 -1.35 5.59
CA LYS A 58 -18.64 -0.38 4.85
C LYS A 58 -17.76 0.50 3.96
N HIS A 59 -18.31 0.90 2.81
CA HIS A 59 -17.76 1.97 1.96
C HIS A 59 -18.90 2.87 1.48
N ARG A 60 -18.81 4.18 1.74
CA ARG A 60 -19.85 5.18 1.39
C ARG A 60 -21.26 4.80 1.90
N GLY A 61 -21.34 4.29 3.12
CA GLY A 61 -22.62 3.92 3.76
C GLY A 61 -23.28 2.65 3.20
N LYS A 62 -22.63 1.93 2.28
CA LYS A 62 -23.09 0.63 1.79
C LYS A 62 -22.32 -0.49 2.47
N ASP A 63 -23.03 -1.53 2.87
CA ASP A 63 -22.48 -2.75 3.43
C ASP A 63 -21.98 -3.63 2.28
N MET A 64 -20.67 -3.84 2.22
CA MET A 64 -20.05 -4.73 1.22
C MET A 64 -19.68 -6.09 1.81
N ILE A 65 -19.46 -6.16 3.12
CA ILE A 65 -19.22 -7.41 3.85
C ILE A 65 -20.16 -7.48 5.06
N ASP A 66 -20.98 -8.53 5.12
CA ASP A 66 -21.77 -8.90 6.29
C ASP A 66 -20.86 -9.50 7.37
N LYS A 67 -20.17 -8.67 8.15
CA LYS A 67 -19.37 -9.16 9.29
C LYS A 67 -20.18 -9.75 10.45
N SER A 68 -21.50 -9.63 10.42
CA SER A 68 -22.41 -10.23 11.40
C SER A 68 -22.57 -11.74 11.24
N LYS A 69 -22.17 -12.30 10.08
CA LYS A 69 -22.22 -13.75 9.81
C LYS A 69 -20.85 -14.37 10.07
N GLU A 70 -20.42 -14.43 11.33
CA GLU A 70 -19.48 -15.48 11.71
C GLU A 70 -20.24 -16.80 11.60
N LEU A 71 -20.06 -17.49 10.46
CA LEU A 71 -20.53 -18.84 10.24
C LEU A 71 -20.07 -19.69 11.43
N SER A 72 -21.05 -20.18 12.19
CA SER A 72 -20.83 -21.24 13.17
C SER A 72 -19.95 -22.30 12.51
N LYS A 73 -18.80 -22.58 13.14
CA LYS A 73 -17.95 -23.70 12.77
C LYS A 73 -18.89 -24.88 12.55
N ILE A 74 -18.90 -25.47 11.35
CA ILE A 74 -19.68 -26.69 11.07
C ILE A 74 -19.01 -27.81 11.87
N THR A 75 -19.25 -27.82 13.18
CA THR A 75 -18.84 -28.87 14.10
C THR A 75 -19.84 -29.99 13.94
N LYS A 76 -19.56 -30.85 12.96
CA LYS A 76 -19.98 -32.25 12.75
C LYS A 76 -20.38 -32.43 11.29
N ILE A 77 -19.47 -33.08 10.54
CA ILE A 77 -19.84 -33.86 9.36
C ILE A 77 -20.89 -34.86 9.86
N LYS A 78 -22.13 -34.74 9.39
CA LYS A 78 -23.12 -35.81 9.58
C LYS A 78 -22.63 -36.98 8.73
N ALA A 79 -22.48 -38.13 9.39
CA ALA A 79 -22.14 -39.40 8.76
C ALA A 79 -23.13 -39.74 7.65
#